data_AF-A0A2N1QP79-F1
#
_entry.id   AF-A0A2N1QP79-F1
#
_cell.length_a   1.000
_cell.length_b   1.000
_cell.length_c   1.000
_cell.angle_alpha   90.00
_cell.angle_beta   90.00
_cell.angle_gamma   90.00
#
_symmetry.space_group_name_H-M   'P 1'
#
loop_
_entity.id
_entity.type
_entity.pdbx_description
1 polymer ?
#
loop_
_entity_poly.entity_id
_entity_poly.type
_entity_poly.pdbx_seq_one_letter_code
_entity_poly.pdbx_strand_id
1 'polypeptide(L)'
;MKFYDLDSLAEKQGLDNKYILTAAVAARARSLSEQKGRTLEEDNEKFISTALRDFDLGLVRLSSNERESKEAPVSVVSDAHVEE
;
A
#
# COMPACT_ATOMS: atom_id res chain seq x y z
N MET A 1 -1.34 18.77 -14.28
CA MET A 1 -1.97 17.92 -13.24
C MET A 1 -2.98 17.03 -13.96
N LYS A 2 -2.89 15.70 -13.84
CA LYS A 2 -3.86 14.77 -14.45
C LYS A 2 -4.93 14.46 -13.41
N PHE A 3 -6.20 14.64 -13.76
CA PHE A 3 -7.32 14.25 -12.93
C PHE A 3 -7.70 12.80 -13.25
N TYR A 4 -7.89 12.00 -12.21
CA TYR A 4 -8.34 10.62 -12.35
C TYR A 4 -9.80 10.53 -11.94
N ASP A 5 -10.60 9.89 -12.78
CA ASP A 5 -11.91 9.39 -12.39
C ASP A 5 -11.70 8.11 -11.58
N LEU A 6 -11.94 8.19 -10.27
CA LEU A 6 -11.75 7.07 -9.35
C LEU A 6 -12.82 5.99 -9.51
N ASP A 7 -14.02 6.35 -10.01
CA ASP A 7 -15.09 5.39 -10.26
C ASP A 7 -14.69 4.49 -11.45
N SER A 8 -14.33 5.10 -12.59
CA SER A 8 -13.81 4.37 -13.76
C SER A 8 -12.55 3.56 -13.45
N LEU A 9 -11.65 4.08 -12.61
CA LEU A 9 -10.42 3.38 -12.25
C LEU A 9 -10.69 2.18 -11.31
N ALA A 10 -11.69 2.28 -10.43
CA ALA A 10 -12.11 1.18 -9.56
C ALA A 10 -12.75 0.04 -10.39
N GLU A 11 -13.61 0.38 -11.35
CA GLU A 11 -14.21 -0.59 -12.28
C GLU A 11 -13.16 -1.36 -13.08
N LYS A 12 -12.13 -0.67 -13.62
CA LYS A 12 -10.98 -1.30 -14.31
C LYS A 12 -10.19 -2.27 -13.44
N GLN A 13 -10.30 -2.15 -12.12
CA GLN A 13 -9.66 -3.01 -11.13
C GLN A 13 -10.61 -4.09 -10.61
N GLY A 14 -11.85 -4.15 -11.11
CA GLY A 14 -12.86 -5.09 -10.63
C GLY A 14 -13.31 -4.80 -9.21
N LEU A 15 -13.32 -3.53 -8.81
CA LEU A 15 -13.76 -3.10 -7.48
C LEU A 15 -15.13 -2.44 -7.56
N ASP A 16 -16.06 -2.92 -6.75
CA ASP A 16 -17.38 -2.31 -6.57
C ASP A 16 -17.35 -1.10 -5.62
N ASN A 17 -16.22 -0.90 -4.92
CA ASN A 17 -16.06 0.12 -3.91
C ASN A 17 -14.76 0.92 -4.11
N LYS A 18 -14.88 2.17 -4.56
CA LYS A 18 -13.75 3.09 -4.78
C LYS A 18 -12.95 3.46 -3.53
N TYR A 19 -13.52 3.28 -2.34
CA TYR A 19 -12.78 3.51 -1.10
C TYR A 19 -11.69 2.44 -0.90
N ILE A 20 -11.90 1.22 -1.42
CA ILE A 20 -10.86 0.17 -1.46
C ILE A 20 -9.70 0.61 -2.37
N LEU A 21 -10.02 1.13 -3.56
CA LEU A 21 -9.01 1.70 -4.46
C LEU A 21 -8.25 2.84 -3.77
N THR A 22 -8.96 3.72 -3.05
CA THR A 22 -8.35 4.87 -2.38
C THR A 22 -7.35 4.43 -1.30
N ALA A 23 -7.72 3.44 -0.48
CA ALA A 23 -6.81 2.86 0.51
C ALA A 23 -5.58 2.21 -0.15
N ALA A 24 -5.78 1.48 -1.25
CA ALA A 24 -4.70 0.86 -2.01
C ALA A 24 -3.74 1.87 -2.64
N VAL A 25 -4.28 2.96 -3.21
CA VAL A 25 -3.50 4.09 -3.76
C VAL A 25 -2.67 4.74 -2.66
N ALA A 26 -3.25 4.98 -1.49
CA ALA A 26 -2.52 5.56 -0.35
C ALA A 26 -1.38 4.63 0.13
N ALA A 27 -1.65 3.33 0.26
CA ALA A 27 -0.63 2.35 0.64
C ALA A 27 0.52 2.28 -0.38
N ARG A 28 0.20 2.31 -1.68
CA ARG A 28 1.20 2.35 -2.75
C ARG A 28 2.01 3.64 -2.72
N ALA A 29 1.36 4.80 -2.58
CA ALA A 29 2.04 6.08 -2.50
C ALA A 29 3.01 6.15 -1.30
N ARG A 30 2.58 5.60 -0.16
CA ARG A 30 3.44 5.46 1.02
C ARG A 30 4.67 4.60 0.74
N SER A 31 4.49 3.43 0.14
CA SER A 31 5.61 2.56 -0.24
C SER A 31 6.59 3.25 -1.20
N LEU A 32 6.08 4.01 -2.18
CA LEU A 32 6.91 4.80 -3.09
C LEU A 32 7.70 5.90 -2.37
N SER A 33 7.09 6.55 -1.37
CA SER A 33 7.75 7.55 -0.52
C SER A 33 8.85 6.92 0.33
N GLU A 34 8.56 5.78 1.00
CA GLU A 34 9.51 5.07 1.85
C GLU A 34 10.70 4.49 1.07
N GLN A 35 10.48 3.98 -0.14
CA GLN A 35 11.54 3.49 -1.02
C GLN A 35 12.47 4.61 -1.51
N LYS A 36 11.92 5.81 -1.75
CA LYS A 36 12.68 6.95 -2.27
C LYS A 36 13.27 7.86 -1.19
N GLY A 37 12.86 7.72 0.07
CA GLY A 37 13.43 8.48 1.20
C GLY A 37 14.94 8.28 1.43
N ARG A 38 15.60 7.33 0.73
CA ARG A 38 17.06 7.17 0.73
C ARG A 38 17.80 7.96 -0.36
N THR A 39 17.09 8.48 -1.36
CA THR A 39 17.69 9.16 -2.52
C THR A 39 16.68 10.15 -3.12
N LEU A 40 16.94 11.45 -2.90
CA LEU A 40 16.62 12.62 -3.75
C LEU A 40 15.52 13.60 -3.30
N GLU A 41 16.01 14.85 -3.21
CA GLU A 41 15.48 16.14 -3.68
C GLU A 41 13.97 16.41 -3.61
N GLU A 42 13.63 17.38 -2.74
CA GLU A 42 12.31 17.84 -2.29
C GLU A 42 11.34 18.30 -3.41
N ASP A 43 11.81 18.47 -4.66
CA ASP A 43 11.04 19.18 -5.70
C ASP A 43 10.17 18.29 -6.62
N ASN A 44 10.13 16.96 -6.44
CA ASN A 44 9.40 16.06 -7.34
C ASN A 44 8.47 15.04 -6.65
N GLU A 45 7.97 15.36 -5.46
CA GLU A 45 7.09 14.46 -4.70
C GLU A 45 5.67 14.38 -5.28
N LYS A 46 5.47 13.50 -6.27
CA LYS A 46 4.17 13.18 -6.86
C LYS A 46 3.72 11.75 -6.57
N PHE A 47 3.96 11.25 -5.35
CA PHE A 47 3.73 9.84 -4.98
C PHE A 47 2.30 9.36 -5.23
N ILE A 48 1.29 10.17 -4.90
CA ILE A 48 -0.12 9.86 -5.16
C ILE A 48 -0.39 9.78 -6.67
N SER A 49 0.12 10.74 -7.44
CA SER A 49 -0.08 10.75 -8.89
C SER A 49 0.64 9.59 -9.59
N THR A 50 1.81 9.20 -9.08
CA THR A 50 2.55 8.01 -9.55
C THR A 50 1.80 6.74 -9.20
N ALA A 51 1.29 6.61 -7.97
CA ALA A 51 0.48 5.46 -7.56
C ALA A 51 -0.76 5.32 -8.46
N LEU A 52 -1.52 6.39 -8.68
CA LEU A 52 -2.69 6.38 -9.58
C LEU A 52 -2.32 5.96 -11.01
N ARG A 53 -1.17 6.41 -11.52
CA ARG A 53 -0.66 6.00 -12.83
C ARG A 53 -0.32 4.50 -12.85
N ASP A 54 0.29 3.98 -11.79
CA ASP A 54 0.63 2.55 -11.69
C ASP A 54 -0.62 1.67 -11.73
N PHE A 55 -1.70 2.10 -11.08
CA PHE A 55 -3.00 1.42 -11.17
C PHE A 55 -3.62 1.54 -12.58
N ASP A 56 -3.59 2.71 -13.21
CA ASP A 56 -4.15 2.93 -14.56
C ASP A 56 -3.40 2.12 -15.64
N LEU A 57 -2.08 1.97 -15.47
CA LEU A 57 -1.23 1.13 -16.34
C LEU A 57 -1.35 -0.37 -16.05
N GLY A 58 -2.06 -0.77 -14.98
CA GLY A 58 -2.17 -2.17 -14.57
C GLY A 58 -0.88 -2.76 -13.98
N LEU A 59 0.10 -1.91 -13.61
CA LEU A 59 1.32 -2.32 -12.89
C LEU A 59 1.02 -2.77 -11.46
N VAL A 60 -0.14 -2.35 -10.93
CA VAL A 60 -0.69 -2.80 -9.65
C VAL A 60 -2.09 -3.33 -9.90
N ARG A 61 -2.34 -4.52 -9.35
CA ARG A 61 -3.65 -5.17 -9.34
C ARG A 61 -3.99 -5.53 -7.90
N LEU A 62 -5.22 -5.23 -7.51
CA LEU A 62 -5.77 -5.75 -6.26
C LEU A 62 -6.22 -7.18 -6.53
N SER A 63 -5.63 -8.14 -5.82
CA SER A 63 -6.09 -9.51 -5.82
C SER A 63 -6.86 -9.75 -4.54
N SER A 64 -8.12 -10.14 -4.66
CA SER A 64 -8.94 -10.62 -3.55
C SER A 64 -8.48 -12.03 -3.16
N ASN A 65 -7.22 -12.17 -2.75
CA ASN A 65 -6.83 -13.32 -1.96
C ASN A 65 -6.81 -12.82 -0.52
N GLU A 66 -7.83 -13.23 0.23
CA GLU A 66 -7.80 -13.27 1.69
C GLU A 66 -6.61 -14.14 2.12
N ARG A 67 -5.41 -13.58 2.12
CA ARG A 67 -4.34 -14.10 2.96
C ARG A 67 -4.69 -13.64 4.35
N GLU A 68 -5.51 -14.46 5.00
CA GLU A 68 -5.48 -14.68 6.44
C GLU A 68 -4.03 -14.50 6.90
N SER A 69 -3.74 -13.30 7.42
CA SER A 69 -2.47 -13.03 8.06
C SER A 69 -2.57 -13.74 9.39
N LYS A 70 -2.24 -15.04 9.38
CA LYS A 70 -1.94 -15.82 10.57
C LYS A 70 -1.10 -14.94 11.48
N GLU A 71 -1.62 -14.67 12.66
CA GLU A 71 -0.89 -14.09 13.78
C GLU A 71 0.51 -14.71 13.81
N ALA A 72 1.53 -13.86 13.66
CA ALA A 72 2.87 -14.27 14.00
C ALA A 72 2.85 -14.69 15.49
N PRO A 73 3.35 -15.88 15.85
CA PRO A 73 3.38 -16.27 17.24
C PRO A 73 4.32 -15.30 17.96
N VAL A 74 3.76 -14.54 18.90
CA VAL A 74 4.55 -13.78 19.87
C VAL A 74 5.35 -14.81 20.67
N SER A 75 6.63 -14.95 20.33
CA SER A 75 7.59 -15.71 21.12
C SER A 75 7.76 -15.00 22.46
N VAL A 76 6.97 -15.42 23.45
CA VAL A 76 7.19 -15.06 24.85
C VAL A 76 8.46 -15.78 25.29
N VAL A 77 9.60 -15.09 25.25
CA VAL A 77 10.76 -15.48 26.05
C VAL A 77 10.52 -14.99 27.47
N SER A 78 9.89 -15.82 28.28
CA SER A 78 9.90 -15.68 29.73
C SER A 78 11.27 -16.12 30.24
N ASP A 79 12.18 -15.16 30.42
CA ASP A 79 13.41 -15.39 31.17
C ASP A 79 13.23 -14.82 32.58
N ALA A 80 12.82 -15.71 33.49
CA ALA A 80 12.79 -15.47 34.92
C ALA A 80 13.24 -16.76 35.61
N HIS A 81 14.56 -16.96 35.69
CA HIS A 81 15.16 -17.82 36.70
C HIS A 81 15.85 -16.93 37.73
N VAL A 82 15.17 -16.73 38.85
CA VAL A 82 15.77 -16.37 40.13
C VAL A 82 16.25 -17.68 40.75
N GLU A 83 17.55 -17.85 40.90
CA GLU A 83 18.10 -18.82 41.85
C GLU A 83 18.48 -18.08 43.13
N GLU A 84 18.05 -18.66 44.24
CA GLU A 84 18.25 -18.26 45.64
C GLU A 84 19.61 -18.76 46.16
#